data_AF-A3Y5M1-F1
#
_entry.id   AF-A3Y5M1-F1
#
_cell.length_a   1.000
_cell.length_b   1.000
_cell.length_c   1.000
_cell.angle_alpha   90.00
_cell.angle_beta   90.00
_cell.angle_gamma   90.00
#
_symmetry.space_group_name_H-M   'P 1'
#
loop_
_entity.id
_entity.type
_entity.pdbx_description
1 polymer ?
#
loop_
_entity_poly.entity_id
_entity_poly.type
_entity_poly.pdbx_seq_one_letter_code
_entity_poly.pdbx_strand_id
1 'polypeptide(L)'
;MQPDIEIYLLSCSNDKIIEWLQASFNIIEQKEISTHLISLKVSHQEGEFEIQILEQAAGKRFTSVWLNTDQTPWQSDVECAKAAYAALNCEVRCNMASWSETEEQDPDQWWHINQYEEGPFIWR
;
A
#
# COMPACT_ATOMS: atom_id res chain seq x y z
N MET A 1 7.63 -2.99 16.14
CA MET A 1 6.27 -3.07 15.57
C MET A 1 6.27 -2.09 14.43
N GLN A 2 6.12 -2.54 13.20
CA GLN A 2 5.71 -1.64 12.13
C GLN A 2 4.23 -1.36 12.37
N PRO A 3 3.84 -0.10 12.62
CA PRO A 3 2.48 0.20 13.04
C PRO A 3 1.50 0.30 11.85
N ASP A 4 2.01 0.45 10.63
CA ASP A 4 1.26 0.70 9.41
C ASP A 4 1.96 0.11 8.18
N ILE A 5 1.21 -0.07 7.10
CA ILE A 5 1.72 -0.51 5.79
C ILE A 5 1.37 0.53 4.74
N GLU A 6 2.34 0.94 3.92
CA GLU A 6 2.11 1.78 2.75
C GLU A 6 2.77 1.21 1.49
N ILE A 7 1.95 0.98 0.46
CA ILE A 7 2.40 0.52 -0.85
C ILE A 7 1.96 1.49 -1.95
N TYR A 8 2.75 1.56 -3.02
CA TYR A 8 2.55 2.44 -4.16
C TYR A 8 2.35 1.61 -5.43
N LEU A 9 1.19 1.72 -6.05
CA LEU A 9 0.78 0.92 -7.21
C LEU A 9 0.87 1.77 -8.48
N LEU A 10 1.70 1.36 -9.44
CA LEU A 10 1.89 2.11 -10.69
C LEU A 10 0.68 1.92 -11.62
N SER A 11 -0.01 3.02 -11.95
CA SER A 11 -1.12 3.04 -12.92
C SER A 11 -2.22 2.00 -12.67
N CYS A 12 -2.52 1.73 -11.39
CA CYS A 12 -3.62 0.84 -10.99
C CYS A 12 -4.88 1.65 -10.66
N SER A 13 -6.03 1.22 -11.18
CA SER A 13 -7.33 1.86 -10.95
C SER A 13 -7.88 1.54 -9.56
N ASN A 14 -8.52 2.53 -8.91
CA ASN A 14 -9.16 2.36 -7.60
C ASN A 14 -10.10 1.16 -7.53
N ASP A 15 -10.91 0.90 -8.57
CA ASP A 15 -11.85 -0.23 -8.59
C ASP A 15 -11.15 -1.59 -8.38
N LYS A 16 -10.01 -1.80 -9.07
CA LYS A 16 -9.21 -3.03 -8.92
C LYS A 16 -8.57 -3.13 -7.54
N ILE A 17 -8.11 -2.01 -6.99
CA ILE A 17 -7.52 -1.96 -5.65
C ILE A 17 -8.58 -2.31 -4.62
N ILE A 18 -9.78 -1.73 -4.72
CA ILE A 18 -10.90 -2.00 -3.83
C ILE A 18 -11.33 -3.47 -3.94
N GLU A 19 -11.46 -4.01 -5.16
CA GLU A 19 -11.78 -5.43 -5.38
C GLU A 19 -10.73 -6.37 -4.74
N TRP A 20 -9.45 -6.04 -4.88
CA TRP A 20 -8.37 -6.79 -4.21
C TRP A 20 -8.48 -6.71 -2.69
N LEU A 21 -8.72 -5.52 -2.13
CA LEU A 21 -8.87 -5.34 -0.68
C LEU A 21 -10.08 -6.10 -0.13
N GLN A 22 -11.17 -6.23 -0.90
CA GLN A 22 -12.34 -7.03 -0.53
C GLN A 22 -12.02 -8.53 -0.39
N ALA A 23 -10.95 -9.03 -1.00
CA ALA A 23 -10.53 -10.42 -0.85
C ALA A 23 -9.92 -10.71 0.54
N SER A 24 -9.41 -9.69 1.23
CA SER A 24 -8.78 -9.81 2.56
C SER A 24 -9.58 -9.15 3.67
N PHE A 25 -10.38 -8.15 3.35
CA PHE A 25 -11.08 -7.31 4.33
C PHE A 25 -12.57 -7.20 4.02
N ASN A 26 -13.38 -7.08 5.07
CA ASN A 26 -14.79 -6.75 4.91
C ASN A 26 -14.94 -5.21 4.90
N ILE A 27 -15.30 -4.65 3.75
CA ILE A 27 -15.52 -3.20 3.62
C ILE A 27 -16.88 -2.84 4.26
N ILE A 28 -16.84 -2.03 5.30
CA ILE A 28 -18.02 -1.54 6.03
C ILE A 28 -18.54 -0.27 5.37
N GLU A 29 -17.64 0.61 4.96
CA GLU A 29 -17.98 1.91 4.41
C GLU A 29 -16.90 2.37 3.41
N GLN A 30 -17.33 3.03 2.34
CA GLN A 30 -16.46 3.70 1.38
C GLN A 30 -16.86 5.18 1.30
N LYS A 31 -15.88 6.07 1.47
CA LYS A 31 -16.06 7.53 1.43
C LYS A 31 -15.08 8.16 0.45
N GLU A 32 -15.60 8.95 -0.47
CA GLU A 32 -14.78 9.87 -1.27
C GLU A 32 -14.51 11.13 -0.44
N ILE A 33 -13.27 11.27 0.05
CA ILE A 33 -12.84 12.42 0.86
C ILE A 33 -12.51 13.61 -0.05
N SER A 34 -11.92 13.33 -1.22
CA SER A 34 -11.64 14.31 -2.27
C SER A 34 -11.56 13.63 -3.63
N THR A 35 -11.34 14.42 -4.70
CA THR A 35 -11.17 13.92 -6.08
C THR A 35 -10.12 12.81 -6.23
N HIS A 36 -9.13 12.72 -5.34
CA HIS A 36 -8.05 11.74 -5.42
C HIS A 36 -7.91 10.87 -4.17
N LEU A 37 -8.76 11.05 -3.16
CA LEU A 37 -8.64 10.35 -1.88
C LEU A 37 -9.93 9.63 -1.54
N ILE A 38 -9.84 8.30 -1.44
CA ILE A 38 -10.89 7.43 -0.95
C ILE A 38 -10.46 6.90 0.42
N SER A 39 -11.37 6.94 1.40
CA SER A 39 -11.22 6.26 2.67
C SER A 39 -12.17 5.07 2.73
N LEU A 40 -11.63 3.91 3.08
CA LEU A 40 -12.38 2.67 3.30
C LEU A 40 -12.34 2.36 4.80
N LYS A 41 -13.50 2.28 5.42
CA LYS A 41 -13.62 1.67 6.75
C LYS A 41 -13.77 0.16 6.56
N VAL A 42 -12.88 -0.61 7.15
CA VAL A 42 -12.87 -2.07 6.99
C VAL A 42 -12.88 -2.78 8.35
N SER A 43 -13.38 -4.02 8.37
CA SER A 43 -13.17 -4.96 9.47
C SER A 43 -12.30 -6.13 9.03
N HIS A 44 -11.44 -6.56 9.96
CA HIS A 44 -10.59 -7.73 9.85
C HIS A 44 -10.41 -8.35 11.24
N GLN A 45 -10.62 -9.66 11.35
CA GLN A 45 -10.57 -10.36 12.64
C GLN A 45 -11.47 -9.70 13.71
N GLU A 46 -10.91 -9.27 14.85
CA GLU A 46 -11.63 -8.60 15.93
C GLU A 46 -11.53 -7.06 15.88
N GLY A 47 -10.93 -6.49 14.83
CA GLY A 47 -10.64 -5.06 14.70
C GLY A 47 -11.32 -4.37 13.52
N GLU A 48 -11.52 -3.07 13.65
CA GLU A 48 -11.89 -2.16 12.56
C GLU A 48 -10.80 -1.10 12.40
N PHE A 49 -10.49 -0.74 11.17
CA PHE A 49 -9.51 0.31 10.85
C PHE A 49 -9.81 0.96 9.50
N GLU A 50 -9.05 2.00 9.17
CA GLU A 50 -9.17 2.75 7.93
C GLU A 50 -8.05 2.38 6.95
N ILE A 51 -8.42 2.22 5.68
CA ILE A 51 -7.50 2.13 4.54
C ILE A 51 -7.71 3.37 3.68
N GLN A 52 -6.63 4.07 3.34
CA GLN A 52 -6.66 5.22 2.44
C GLN A 52 -6.10 4.84 1.09
N ILE A 53 -6.82 5.22 0.02
CA ILE A 53 -6.39 5.06 -1.37
C ILE A 53 -6.22 6.47 -1.94
N LEU A 54 -4.98 6.86 -2.21
CA LEU A 54 -4.60 8.18 -2.70
C LEU A 54 -4.03 8.09 -4.12
N GLU A 55 -4.78 8.57 -5.11
CA GLU A 55 -4.32 8.69 -6.49
C GLU A 55 -3.30 9.83 -6.66
N GLN A 56 -2.55 9.77 -7.76
CA GLN A 56 -1.53 10.76 -8.13
C GLN A 56 -0.41 10.95 -7.09
N ALA A 57 -0.15 9.93 -6.28
CA ALA A 57 1.02 9.86 -5.43
C ALA A 57 2.31 9.74 -6.28
N ALA A 58 3.46 10.00 -5.65
CA ALA A 58 4.81 9.83 -6.19
C ALA A 58 4.96 10.18 -7.69
N GLY A 59 4.89 11.46 -8.03
CA GLY A 59 5.03 11.91 -9.43
C GLY A 59 3.79 11.68 -10.31
N LYS A 60 2.60 11.60 -9.70
CA LYS A 60 1.27 11.52 -10.34
C LYS A 60 0.91 10.22 -11.05
N ARG A 61 1.77 9.21 -10.98
CA ARG A 61 1.57 7.93 -11.68
C ARG A 61 1.27 6.77 -10.75
N PHE A 62 1.46 6.96 -9.44
CA PHE A 62 1.20 5.95 -8.44
C PHE A 62 -0.10 6.24 -7.71
N THR A 63 -0.72 5.18 -7.24
CA THR A 63 -1.78 5.20 -6.24
C THR A 63 -1.19 4.66 -4.95
N SER A 64 -1.15 5.47 -3.89
CA SER A 64 -0.77 4.99 -2.55
C SER A 64 -1.95 4.25 -1.92
N VAL A 65 -1.67 3.11 -1.30
CA VAL A 65 -2.59 2.37 -0.45
C VAL A 65 -1.96 2.29 0.93
N TRP A 66 -2.58 2.98 1.88
CA TRP A 66 -2.09 3.08 3.25
C TRP A 66 -3.05 2.39 4.22
N LEU A 67 -2.55 1.41 4.95
CA LEU A 67 -3.26 0.68 5.99
C LEU A 67 -2.73 1.15 7.33
N ASN A 68 -3.51 1.99 8.01
CA ASN A 68 -3.12 2.60 9.28
C ASN A 68 -3.43 1.66 10.47
N THR A 69 -2.85 0.45 10.45
CA THR A 69 -2.98 -0.56 11.50
C THR A 69 -1.89 -1.61 11.41
N ASP A 70 -1.59 -2.26 12.53
CA ASP A 70 -0.78 -3.47 12.62
C ASP A 70 -1.61 -4.77 12.45
N GLN A 71 -2.94 -4.66 12.35
CA GLN A 71 -3.88 -5.80 12.23
C GLN A 71 -4.13 -6.23 10.79
N THR A 72 -3.11 -6.14 9.93
CA THR A 72 -3.18 -6.60 8.54
C THR A 72 -2.77 -8.07 8.42
N PRO A 73 -3.17 -8.79 7.35
CA PRO A 73 -2.69 -10.16 7.11
C PRO A 73 -1.22 -10.23 6.69
N TRP A 74 -0.55 -9.09 6.46
CA TRP A 74 0.83 -9.00 6.01
C TRP A 74 1.75 -8.56 7.16
N GLN A 75 2.93 -9.17 7.27
CA GLN A 75 3.89 -8.85 8.34
C GLN A 75 4.75 -7.63 8.02
N SER A 76 4.76 -7.16 6.77
CA SER A 76 5.54 -6.03 6.29
C SER A 76 4.95 -5.43 5.02
N ASP A 77 5.39 -4.22 4.66
CA ASP A 77 5.05 -3.59 3.38
C ASP A 77 5.46 -4.46 2.18
N VAL A 78 6.58 -5.18 2.28
CA VAL A 78 7.07 -6.07 1.23
C VAL A 78 6.12 -7.24 1.00
N GLU A 79 5.60 -7.84 2.08
CA GLU A 79 4.61 -8.93 1.94
C GLU A 79 3.30 -8.42 1.35
N CYS A 80 2.85 -7.24 1.76
CA CYS A 80 1.67 -6.58 1.18
C CYS A 80 1.88 -6.27 -0.31
N ALA A 81 3.04 -5.73 -0.67
CA ALA A 81 3.39 -5.38 -2.03
C ALA A 81 3.45 -6.62 -2.95
N LYS A 82 3.97 -7.75 -2.45
CA LYS A 82 3.93 -9.03 -3.17
C LYS A 82 2.51 -9.54 -3.39
N ALA A 83 1.66 -9.46 -2.38
CA ALA A 83 0.26 -9.86 -2.51
C ALA A 83 -0.49 -8.98 -3.50
N ALA A 84 -0.26 -7.66 -3.45
CA ALA A 84 -0.81 -6.71 -4.40
C ALA A 84 -0.31 -6.98 -5.83
N TYR A 85 0.99 -7.24 -6.01
CA TYR A 85 1.56 -7.60 -7.31
C TYR A 85 0.91 -8.87 -7.88
N ALA A 86 0.78 -9.92 -7.05
CA ALA A 86 0.17 -11.18 -7.47
C ALA A 86 -1.29 -11.04 -7.90
N ALA A 87 -2.05 -10.13 -7.27
CA ALA A 87 -3.46 -9.90 -7.58
C ALA A 87 -3.68 -8.91 -8.73
N LEU A 88 -2.90 -7.82 -8.77
CA LEU A 88 -3.13 -6.66 -9.64
C LEU A 88 -2.25 -6.66 -10.89
N ASN A 89 -1.14 -7.42 -10.87
CA ASN A 89 -0.16 -7.52 -11.96
C ASN A 89 0.32 -6.14 -12.46
N CYS A 90 0.57 -5.22 -11.52
CA CYS A 90 1.12 -3.89 -11.78
C CYS A 90 2.36 -3.68 -10.91
N GLU A 91 3.27 -2.79 -11.32
CA GLU A 91 4.46 -2.50 -10.52
C GLU A 91 4.06 -1.94 -9.15
N VAL A 92 4.63 -2.53 -8.09
CA VAL A 92 4.40 -2.12 -6.71
C VAL A 92 5.71 -1.68 -6.09
N ARG A 93 5.67 -0.58 -5.34
CA ARG A 93 6.81 -0.10 -4.55
C ARG A 93 6.40 0.07 -3.11
N CYS A 94 7.35 -0.06 -2.19
CA CYS A 94 7.16 0.27 -0.78
C CYS A 94 8.48 0.71 -0.16
N ASN A 95 8.40 1.27 1.04
CA ASN A 95 9.61 1.61 1.79
C ASN A 95 10.34 0.33 2.20
N MET A 96 11.68 0.35 2.11
CA MET A 96 12.51 -0.81 2.45
C MET A 96 12.78 -0.93 3.96
N ALA A 97 12.64 0.17 4.69
CA ALA A 97 12.79 0.21 6.13
C ALA A 97 11.48 0.63 6.79
N SER A 98 11.15 -0.03 7.89
CA SER A 98 10.25 0.50 8.91
C SER A 98 10.72 1.90 9.28
N TRP A 99 9.87 2.90 9.10
CA TRP A 99 10.19 4.25 9.56
C TRP A 99 10.63 4.17 11.04
N SER A 100 11.85 4.62 11.33
CA SER A 100 12.47 4.57 12.65
C SER A 100 13.13 5.91 12.91
N GLU A 101 12.78 6.55 14.03
CA GLU A 101 13.31 7.88 14.42
C GLU A 101 14.85 7.91 14.60
N THR A 102 15.50 6.75 14.70
CA THR A 102 16.91 6.61 15.09
C THR A 102 17.89 6.29 13.96
N GLU A 103 17.44 6.03 12.73
CA GLU A 103 18.35 5.70 11.62
C GLU A 103 18.26 6.76 10.51
N GLU A 104 19.41 7.29 10.10
CA GLU A 104 19.54 8.10 8.88
C GLU A 104 19.27 7.21 7.68
N GLN A 105 17.99 7.07 7.34
CA GLN A 105 17.54 6.33 6.17
C GLN A 105 17.82 7.18 4.93
N ASP A 106 18.43 6.57 3.92
CA ASP A 106 18.53 7.18 2.60
C ASP A 106 17.11 7.28 2.03
N PRO A 107 16.55 8.49 1.88
CA PRO A 107 15.15 8.69 1.48
C PRO A 107 14.85 8.15 0.07
N ASP A 108 15.89 7.81 -0.69
CA ASP A 108 15.78 7.30 -2.04
C ASP A 108 15.84 5.76 -2.12
N GLN A 109 15.90 5.04 -0.99
CA GLN A 109 15.87 3.56 -0.96
C GLN A 109 14.46 3.00 -0.88
N TRP A 110 14.02 2.44 -2.00
CA TRP A 110 12.73 1.78 -2.16
C TRP A 110 12.93 0.29 -2.31
N TRP A 111 11.89 -0.48 -2.01
CA TRP A 111 11.73 -1.83 -2.51
C TRP A 111 10.69 -1.82 -3.64
N HIS A 112 10.90 -2.59 -4.70
CA HIS A 112 9.91 -2.72 -5.78
C HIS A 112 9.79 -4.16 -6.29
N ILE A 113 8.65 -4.41 -6.94
CA ILE A 113 8.38 -5.62 -7.71
C ILE A 113 7.63 -5.27 -8.99
N ASN A 114 8.07 -5.84 -10.11
CA ASN A 114 7.39 -5.79 -11.40
C ASN A 114 7.60 -7.10 -12.18
N GLN A 115 7.21 -7.12 -13.45
CA GLN A 115 7.32 -8.31 -14.32
C GLN A 115 8.76 -8.76 -14.64
N TYR A 116 9.76 -7.91 -14.38
CA TYR A 116 11.16 -8.15 -14.73
C TYR A 116 12.01 -8.46 -13.51
N GLU A 117 11.75 -7.77 -12.38
CA GLU A 117 12.59 -7.86 -11.19
C GLU A 117 11.82 -7.61 -9.88
N GLU A 118 12.43 -8.06 -8.79
CA GLU A 118 12.04 -7.84 -7.40
C GLU A 118 13.31 -7.47 -6.60
N GLY A 119 13.28 -6.38 -5.82
CA GLY A 119 14.43 -6.04 -4.98
C GLY A 119 14.51 -4.58 -4.54
N PRO A 120 15.68 -4.16 -4.01
CA PRO A 120 15.98 -2.74 -3.76
C PRO A 120 16.01 -1.94 -5.05
N PHE A 121 15.44 -0.74 -5.00
CA PHE A 121 15.43 0.24 -6.06
C PHE A 121 15.83 1.60 -5.50
N ILE A 122 16.76 2.29 -6.17
CA ILE A 122 17.12 3.67 -5.83
C ILE A 122 16.54 4.58 -6.90
N TRP A 123 15.73 5.56 -6.49
CA TRP A 123 15.22 6.57 -7.41
C TRP A 123 16.36 7.52 -7.80
N ARG A 124 16.98 7.30 -8.96
CA ARG A 124 18.02 8.20 -9.53
C ARG A 124 17.50 9.00 -10.72
#